data_AF-A0A934GC25-F1
#
_entry.id   AF-A0A934GC25-F1
#
_cell.length_a   1.000
_cell.length_b   1.000
_cell.length_c   1.000
_cell.angle_alpha   90.00
_cell.angle_beta   90.00
_cell.angle_gamma   90.00
#
_symmetry.space_group_name_H-M   'P 1'
#
loop_
_entity.id
_entity.type
_entity.pdbx_description
1 polymer ?
#
loop_
_entity_poly.entity_id
_entity_poly.type
_entity_poly.pdbx_seq_one_letter_code
_entity_poly.pdbx_strand_id
1 'polypeptide(L)'
;MSSSGITESIVESAALAWLEALGWTVEYGPDIAPGELAAERQDYGQVVLEERLRQALVRLNPALPEEAVEDAFRKITRPEGPTLEARNRAVPRDRLLRKLISGEVLVPGTERIVGGTT
;
A
#
# COMPACT_ATOMS: atom_id res chain seq x y z
N MET A 1 -30.44 -20.89 -27.60
CA MET A 1 -30.76 -19.87 -26.57
C MET A 1 -29.61 -19.87 -25.59
N SER A 2 -28.59 -19.05 -25.83
CA SER A 2 -27.48 -18.92 -24.88
C SER A 2 -28.02 -18.20 -23.65
N SER A 3 -27.89 -18.79 -22.48
CA SER A 3 -28.26 -18.17 -21.22
C SER A 3 -27.45 -16.88 -21.04
N SER A 4 -28.08 -15.72 -21.24
CA SER A 4 -27.55 -14.43 -20.79
C SER A 4 -27.62 -14.38 -19.25
N GLY A 5 -26.74 -15.13 -18.60
CA GLY A 5 -26.51 -15.05 -17.16
C GLY A 5 -25.52 -13.94 -16.83
N ILE A 6 -25.45 -13.58 -15.56
CA ILE A 6 -24.38 -12.73 -15.03
C ILE A 6 -23.06 -13.49 -15.16
N THR A 7 -22.07 -12.88 -15.83
CA THR A 7 -20.73 -13.45 -16.03
C THR A 7 -19.72 -12.73 -15.13
N GLU A 8 -18.54 -13.34 -14.93
CA GLU A 8 -17.43 -12.70 -14.20
C GLU A 8 -17.06 -11.35 -14.81
N SER A 9 -17.01 -11.26 -16.14
CA SER A 9 -16.71 -10.00 -16.85
C SER A 9 -17.74 -8.90 -16.57
N ILE A 10 -19.02 -9.24 -16.38
CA ILE A 10 -20.07 -8.26 -16.01
C ILE A 10 -19.83 -7.76 -14.58
N VAL A 11 -19.53 -8.66 -13.65
CA VAL A 11 -19.26 -8.31 -12.24
C VAL A 11 -17.98 -7.49 -12.12
N GLU A 12 -16.92 -7.88 -12.83
CA GLU A 12 -15.65 -7.16 -12.89
C GLU A 12 -15.83 -5.74 -13.43
N SER A 13 -16.52 -5.59 -14.57
CA SER A 13 -16.77 -4.27 -15.18
C SER A 13 -17.53 -3.34 -14.22
N ALA A 14 -18.53 -3.88 -13.49
CA ALA A 14 -19.28 -3.11 -12.50
C ALA A 14 -18.39 -2.70 -11.31
N ALA A 15 -17.53 -3.60 -10.82
CA ALA A 15 -16.61 -3.32 -9.73
C ALA A 15 -15.57 -2.26 -10.10
N LEU A 16 -15.00 -2.33 -11.31
CA LEU A 16 -14.07 -1.33 -11.82
C LEU A 16 -14.74 0.05 -11.89
N ALA A 17 -15.94 0.14 -12.48
CA ALA A 17 -16.67 1.39 -12.57
C ALA A 17 -16.97 2.02 -11.18
N TRP A 18 -17.26 1.19 -10.16
CA TRP A 18 -17.43 1.68 -8.79
C TRP A 18 -16.13 2.20 -8.17
N LEU A 19 -15.01 1.51 -8.40
CA LEU A 19 -13.70 1.95 -7.91
C LEU A 19 -13.27 3.26 -8.58
N GLU A 20 -13.47 3.39 -9.90
CA GLU A 20 -13.22 4.65 -10.63
C GLU A 20 -14.06 5.79 -10.08
N ALA A 21 -15.34 5.55 -9.81
CA ALA A 21 -16.24 6.55 -9.21
C ALA A 21 -15.80 7.00 -7.81
N LEU A 22 -15.06 6.14 -7.08
CA LEU A 22 -14.44 6.47 -5.79
C LEU A 22 -13.06 7.14 -5.92
N GLY A 23 -12.60 7.39 -7.15
CA GLY A 23 -11.32 8.04 -7.43
C GLY A 23 -10.12 7.09 -7.50
N TRP A 24 -10.35 5.77 -7.61
CA TRP A 24 -9.27 4.82 -7.82
C TRP A 24 -8.85 4.80 -9.29
N THR A 25 -7.55 4.73 -9.53
CA THR A 25 -7.01 4.44 -10.87
C THR A 25 -7.18 2.96 -11.18
N VAL A 26 -7.80 2.66 -12.31
CA VAL A 26 -7.88 1.31 -12.88
C VAL A 26 -6.77 1.16 -13.93
N GLU A 27 -5.99 0.10 -13.81
CA GLU A 27 -4.90 -0.24 -14.73
C GLU A 27 -5.11 -1.65 -15.27
N TYR A 28 -4.71 -1.89 -16.51
CA TYR A 28 -4.80 -3.21 -17.13
C TYR A 28 -3.64 -4.10 -16.66
N GLY A 29 -3.96 -5.21 -16.01
CA GLY A 29 -2.98 -6.10 -15.39
C GLY A 29 -1.81 -6.53 -16.30
N PRO A 30 -2.05 -6.88 -17.57
CA PRO A 30 -0.99 -7.19 -18.53
C PRO A 30 -0.02 -6.04 -18.79
N ASP A 31 -0.44 -4.78 -18.74
CA ASP A 31 0.44 -3.64 -19.04
C ASP A 31 1.52 -3.46 -17.96
N ILE A 32 1.24 -3.90 -16.73
CA ILE A 32 2.16 -3.86 -15.58
C ILE A 32 2.82 -5.21 -15.28
N ALA A 33 2.67 -6.19 -16.18
CA ALA A 33 3.18 -7.54 -16.00
C ALA A 33 4.72 -7.62 -16.15
N PRO A 34 5.35 -8.69 -15.64
CA PRO A 34 6.79 -8.88 -15.78
C PRO A 34 7.22 -8.94 -17.24
N GLY A 35 8.25 -8.16 -17.60
CA GLY A 35 8.81 -8.12 -18.95
C GLY A 35 8.22 -7.03 -19.85
N GLU A 36 7.20 -6.31 -19.40
CA GLU A 36 6.62 -5.18 -20.12
C GLU A 36 7.33 -3.85 -19.83
N LEU A 37 7.09 -2.85 -20.68
CA LEU A 37 7.69 -1.51 -20.53
C LEU A 37 7.27 -0.80 -19.24
N ALA A 38 6.03 -1.01 -18.81
CA ALA A 38 5.46 -0.46 -17.58
C ALA A 38 5.42 -1.50 -16.45
N ALA A 39 6.27 -2.54 -16.50
CA ALA A 39 6.31 -3.59 -15.51
C ALA A 39 6.49 -3.04 -14.08
N GLU A 40 5.46 -3.23 -13.26
CA GLU A 40 5.56 -3.00 -11.81
C GLU A 40 5.85 -4.29 -11.04
N ARG A 41 5.77 -5.43 -11.73
CA ARG A 41 6.01 -6.77 -11.17
C ARG A 41 7.26 -7.40 -11.78
N GLN A 42 8.05 -8.06 -10.94
CA GLN A 42 9.15 -8.92 -11.35
C GLN A 42 8.69 -10.35 -11.64
N ASP A 43 7.62 -10.80 -10.97
CA ASP A 43 6.98 -12.09 -11.21
C ASP A 43 5.48 -12.04 -10.91
N TYR A 44 4.72 -13.01 -11.42
CA TYR A 44 3.27 -13.08 -11.21
C TYR A 44 2.86 -13.47 -9.78
N GLY A 45 3.79 -13.98 -8.97
CA GLY A 45 3.57 -14.30 -7.56
C GLY A 45 3.65 -13.09 -6.63
N GLN A 46 4.13 -11.94 -7.11
CA GLN A 46 4.11 -10.70 -6.34
C GLN A 46 2.69 -10.21 -6.12
N VAL A 47 2.28 -10.21 -4.85
CA VAL A 47 0.99 -9.69 -4.38
C VAL A 47 1.05 -8.22 -3.95
N VAL A 48 2.25 -7.65 -3.85
CA VAL A 48 2.50 -6.25 -3.53
C VAL A 48 3.30 -5.62 -4.67
N LEU A 49 2.85 -4.46 -5.16
CA LEU A 49 3.62 -3.62 -6.08
C LEU A 49 4.63 -2.82 -5.25
N GLU A 50 5.84 -3.37 -5.12
CA GLU A 50 6.82 -2.91 -4.13
C GLU A 50 7.22 -1.44 -4.33
N GLU A 51 7.54 -1.06 -5.56
CA GLU A 51 7.97 0.31 -5.88
C GLU A 51 6.85 1.33 -5.64
N ARG A 52 5.63 1.01 -6.08
CA ARG A 52 4.45 1.85 -5.82
C ARG A 52 4.18 2.01 -4.32
N LEU A 53 4.37 0.95 -3.53
CA LEU A 53 4.24 1.03 -2.07
C LEU A 53 5.32 1.94 -1.46
N ARG A 54 6.58 1.82 -1.88
CA ARG A 54 7.68 2.69 -1.41
C ARG A 54 7.42 4.15 -1.71
N GLN A 55 7.06 4.46 -2.95
CA GLN A 55 6.72 5.81 -3.38
C GLN A 55 5.53 6.37 -2.59
N ALA A 56 4.51 5.54 -2.32
CA ALA A 56 3.39 5.94 -1.48
C ALA A 56 3.81 6.23 -0.03
N LEU A 57 4.68 5.41 0.56
CA LEU A 57 5.18 5.63 1.93
C LEU A 57 5.95 6.97 2.04
N VAL A 58 6.82 7.26 1.06
CA VAL A 58 7.56 8.54 1.00
C VAL A 58 6.60 9.72 0.81
N ARG A 59 5.66 9.61 -0.14
CA ARG A 59 4.69 10.67 -0.45
C ARG A 59 3.80 11.01 0.74
N LEU A 60 3.37 9.99 1.50
CA LEU A 60 2.53 10.18 2.68
C LEU A 60 3.33 10.68 3.88
N ASN A 61 4.63 10.38 3.96
CA ASN A 61 5.48 10.69 5.10
C ASN A 61 6.78 11.41 4.67
N PRO A 62 6.70 12.61 4.07
CA PRO A 62 7.86 13.30 3.48
C PRO A 62 8.93 13.70 4.51
N ALA A 63 8.57 13.77 5.80
CA ALA A 63 9.50 14.11 6.88
C ALA A 63 10.33 12.91 7.37
N LEU A 64 10.04 11.69 6.91
CA LEU A 64 10.71 10.50 7.41
C LEU A 64 12.05 10.23 6.74
N PRO A 65 13.06 9.78 7.52
CA PRO A 65 14.28 9.28 6.94
C PRO A 65 14.01 8.00 6.14
N GLU A 66 14.82 7.77 5.11
CA GLU A 66 14.73 6.62 4.22
C GLU A 66 14.77 5.28 4.97
N GLU A 67 15.58 5.19 6.03
CA GLU A 67 15.64 4.01 6.90
C GLU A 67 14.29 3.66 7.54
N ALA A 68 13.55 4.67 8.02
CA ALA A 68 12.23 4.44 8.61
C ALA A 68 11.19 4.01 7.55
N VAL A 69 11.32 4.49 6.31
CA VAL A 69 10.49 4.06 5.18
C VAL A 69 10.77 2.61 4.82
N GLU A 70 12.04 2.21 4.76
CA GLU A 70 12.46 0.84 4.50
C GLU A 70 11.97 -0.12 5.60
N ASP A 71 12.09 0.26 6.87
CA ASP A 71 11.58 -0.53 7.99
C ASP A 71 10.07 -0.71 7.93
N ALA A 72 9.33 0.35 7.58
CA ALA A 72 7.90 0.29 7.37
C ALA A 72 7.52 -0.66 6.22
N PHE A 73 8.21 -0.51 5.09
CA PHE A 73 8.02 -1.35 3.92
C PHE A 73 8.22 -2.85 4.26
N ARG A 74 9.28 -3.19 4.99
CA ARG A 74 9.55 -4.56 5.44
C ARG A 74 8.44 -5.12 6.31
N LYS A 75 7.92 -4.33 7.26
CA LYS A 75 6.83 -4.75 8.16
C LYS A 75 5.51 -5.00 7.43
N ILE A 76 5.21 -4.19 6.41
CA ILE A 76 3.99 -4.35 5.60
C ILE A 76 4.10 -5.60 4.71
N THR A 77 5.25 -5.80 4.06
CA THR A 77 5.44 -6.90 3.10
C THR A 77 5.67 -8.25 3.79
N ARG A 78 6.20 -8.25 5.01
CA ARG A 78 6.51 -9.47 5.79
C ARG A 78 5.85 -9.43 7.17
N PRO A 79 4.51 -9.49 7.24
CA PRO A 79 3.82 -9.49 8.52
C PRO A 79 4.18 -10.75 9.31
N GLU A 80 4.47 -10.54 10.59
CA GLU A 80 4.85 -11.59 11.53
C GLU A 80 3.65 -12.48 11.90
N GLY A 81 3.93 -13.75 12.16
CA GLY A 81 2.96 -14.69 12.70
C GLY A 81 2.96 -16.04 11.97
N PRO A 82 2.62 -17.14 12.68
CA PRO A 82 2.66 -18.49 12.13
C PRO A 82 1.48 -18.82 11.22
N THR A 83 0.40 -18.01 11.23
CA THR A 83 -0.82 -18.25 10.44
C THR A 83 -1.24 -16.99 9.68
N LEU A 84 -2.05 -17.16 8.63
CA LEU A 84 -2.57 -16.03 7.84
C LEU A 84 -3.41 -15.06 8.70
N GLU A 85 -4.18 -15.57 9.64
CA GLU A 85 -4.99 -14.76 10.55
C GLU A 85 -4.11 -13.98 11.54
N ALA A 86 -3.02 -14.60 12.02
CA ALA A 86 -2.04 -13.91 12.86
C ALA A 86 -1.38 -12.77 12.08
N ARG A 87 -0.95 -13.04 10.84
CA ARG A 87 -0.34 -12.05 9.94
C ARG A 87 -1.29 -10.90 9.59
N ASN A 88 -2.54 -11.20 9.24
CA ASN A 88 -3.58 -10.18 8.97
C ASN A 88 -3.84 -9.29 10.20
N ARG A 89 -3.85 -9.85 11.41
CA ARG A 89 -4.01 -9.08 12.65
C ARG A 89 -2.77 -8.29 13.04
N ALA A 90 -1.57 -8.71 12.63
CA ALA A 90 -0.32 -8.05 12.99
C ALA A 90 -0.19 -6.68 12.31
N VAL A 91 -0.53 -6.57 11.03
CA VAL A 91 -0.40 -5.31 10.24
C VAL A 91 -1.09 -4.12 10.92
N PRO A 92 -2.39 -4.14 11.25
CA PRO A 92 -3.06 -3.00 11.90
C PRO A 92 -2.70 -2.83 13.38
N ARG A 93 -1.93 -3.74 13.98
CA ARG A 93 -1.49 -3.64 15.39
C ARG A 93 -0.06 -3.13 15.53
N ASP A 94 0.72 -3.13 14.44
CA ASP A 94 2.08 -2.60 14.47
C ASP A 94 2.05 -1.10 14.78
N ARG A 95 2.77 -0.73 15.84
CA ARG A 95 2.80 0.65 16.36
C ARG A 95 3.45 1.62 15.38
N LEU A 96 4.45 1.17 14.61
CA LEU A 96 5.09 2.00 13.59
C LEU A 96 4.11 2.26 12.44
N LEU A 97 3.44 1.21 11.96
CA LEU A 97 2.45 1.35 10.88
C LEU A 97 1.27 2.24 11.27
N ARG A 98 0.80 2.15 12.52
CA ARG A 98 -0.23 3.06 13.04
C ARG A 98 0.21 4.52 13.00
N LYS A 99 1.43 4.81 13.46
CA LYS A 99 1.96 6.18 13.48
C LYS A 99 2.18 6.73 12.07
N LEU A 100 2.56 5.89 11.12
CA LEU A 100 2.71 6.27 9.71
C LEU A 100 1.36 6.63 9.09
N ILE A 101 0.32 5.86 9.40
CA ILE A 101 -1.03 6.14 8.92
C ILE A 101 -1.61 7.40 9.59
N SER A 102 -1.29 7.66 10.86
CA SER A 102 -1.74 8.87 11.56
C SER A 102 -0.90 10.12 11.29
N GLY A 103 0.27 9.99 10.64
CA GLY A 103 1.21 11.10 10.41
C GLY A 103 1.95 11.56 11.68
N GLU A 104 1.95 10.76 12.75
CA GLU A 104 2.50 11.12 14.07
C GLU A 104 3.94 10.65 14.30
N VAL A 105 4.63 10.15 13.26
CA VAL A 105 6.02 9.70 13.41
C VAL A 105 6.92 10.93 13.63
N LEU A 106 7.15 11.26 14.90
CA LEU A 106 8.18 12.20 15.33
C LEU A 106 9.55 11.68 14.89
N VAL A 107 10.22 12.46 14.03
CA VAL A 107 11.62 12.22 13.67
C VAL A 107 12.46 12.40 14.94
N PRO A 108 13.28 11.43 15.36
CA PRO A 108 14.22 11.62 16.46
C PRO A 108 15.13 12.82 16.12
N GLY A 109 15.07 13.89 16.91
CA GLY A 109 15.81 15.13 16.66
C GLY A 109 14.97 16.34 16.22
N THR A 110 13.67 16.16 15.97
CA THR A 110 12.72 17.29 15.85
C THR A 110 12.03 17.54 17.19
N GLU A 111 12.81 17.89 18.22
CA GLU A 111 12.22 18.63 19.32
C GLU A 111 11.72 19.95 18.72
N ARG A 112 10.40 20.08 18.64
CA ARG A 112 9.78 21.40 18.54
C ARG A 112 10.29 22.19 19.74
N ILE A 113 11.32 23.01 19.53
CA ILE A 113 11.63 24.14 20.40
C ILE A 113 10.43 25.08 20.24
N VAL A 114 9.35 24.78 20.94
CA VAL A 114 8.38 25.80 21.31
C VAL A 114 9.09 26.59 22.39
N GLY A 115 9.83 27.61 21.95
CA GLY A 115 10.51 28.54 22.82
C GLY A 115 9.50 29.10 23.82
N GLY A 116 9.88 29.03 25.09
CA GLY A 116 9.20 29.77 26.14
C GLY A 116 9.43 31.27 26.01
N THR A 117 8.59 31.99 26.75
CA THR A 117 8.76 33.39 27.22
C THR A 117 8.71 34.49 26.15
N THR A 118 7.55 35.11 25.96
CA THR A 118 7.13 36.34 26.65
C THR A 118 5.65 36.57 26.39
#